data_AF-A0A914VI46-F1
#
_entry.id   AF-A0A914VI46-F1
#
_cell.length_a   1.000
_cell.length_b   1.000
_cell.length_c   1.000
_cell.angle_alpha   90.00
_cell.angle_beta   90.00
_cell.angle_gamma   90.00
#
_symmetry.space_group_name_H-M   'P 1'
#
loop_
_entity.id
_entity.type
_entity.pdbx_description
1 polymer ?
#
loop_
_entity_poly.entity_id
_entity_poly.type
_entity_poly.pdbx_seq_one_letter_code
_entity_poly.pdbx_strand_id
1 'polypeptide(L)'
;MRHISGEVTTEANRVTPWSLCRQIFREEGVRGFGRGMMPTMAREIPGYFFFFGGYETCRYLLTPVGKTKDDIGLLRTAVSGSVGGMALWTSIFPADVIKSRMQIQGKGSLVATFLQILREEGVRALYK
;
A
#
# COMPACT_ATOMS: atom_id res chain seq x y z
N MET A 1 -27.75 39.55 9.32
CA MET A 1 -26.85 38.50 9.82
C MET A 1 -27.71 37.39 10.42
N ARG A 2 -27.97 36.31 9.66
CA ARG A 2 -28.68 35.11 10.16
C ARG A 2 -27.65 34.02 10.38
N HIS A 3 -27.42 33.68 11.64
CA HIS A 3 -26.70 32.48 12.04
C HIS A 3 -27.55 31.27 11.65
N ILE A 4 -27.07 30.45 10.72
CA ILE A 4 -27.58 29.09 10.51
C ILE A 4 -26.69 28.18 11.32
N SER A 5 -27.04 27.99 12.60
CA SER A 5 -26.56 26.85 13.38
C SER A 5 -27.31 25.63 12.86
N GLY A 6 -26.72 24.94 11.89
CA GLY A 6 -27.12 23.58 11.55
C GLY A 6 -26.73 22.67 12.69
N GLU A 7 -27.72 22.25 13.48
CA GLU A 7 -27.58 21.16 14.43
C GLU A 7 -27.15 19.91 13.66
N VAL A 8 -25.86 19.58 13.76
CA VAL A 8 -25.35 18.27 13.40
C VAL A 8 -25.83 17.34 14.51
N THR A 9 -27.03 16.77 14.33
CA THR A 9 -27.53 15.66 15.13
C THR A 9 -26.56 14.50 14.94
N THR A 10 -25.62 14.40 15.88
CA THR A 10 -24.65 13.32 15.96
C THR A 10 -25.38 12.12 16.58
N GLU A 11 -26.31 11.53 15.82
CA GLU A 11 -26.76 10.16 16.09
C GLU A 11 -25.53 9.28 15.87
N ALA A 12 -24.99 8.75 16.97
CA ALA A 12 -23.91 7.78 16.95
C ALA A 12 -24.43 6.48 16.31
N ASN A 13 -24.54 6.46 14.98
CA ASN A 13 -24.78 5.25 14.21
C ASN A 13 -23.63 4.30 14.52
N ARG A 14 -23.86 3.29 15.36
CA ARG A 14 -22.89 2.23 15.61
C ARG A 14 -22.78 1.41 14.33
N VAL A 15 -21.92 1.87 13.44
CA VAL A 15 -21.59 1.16 12.21
C VAL A 15 -20.86 -0.12 12.60
N THR A 16 -21.58 -1.24 12.58
CA THR A 16 -21.00 -2.57 12.81
C THR A 16 -20.47 -3.15 11.50
N PRO A 17 -19.41 -3.98 11.52
CA PRO A 17 -18.94 -4.66 10.32
C PRO A 17 -20.06 -5.47 9.64
N TRP A 18 -20.94 -6.07 10.43
CA TRP A 18 -22.10 -6.82 9.93
C TRP A 18 -23.12 -5.94 9.21
N SER A 19 -23.47 -4.77 9.78
CA SER A 19 -24.39 -3.84 9.13
C SER A 19 -23.82 -3.29 7.83
N LEU A 20 -22.49 -3.05 7.76
CA LEU A 20 -21.81 -2.62 6.52
C LEU A 20 -21.83 -3.73 5.46
N CYS A 21 -21.46 -4.96 5.81
CA CYS A 21 -21.51 -6.08 4.86
C CYS A 21 -22.92 -6.30 4.30
N ARG A 22 -23.94 -6.23 5.17
CA ARG A 22 -25.35 -6.34 4.75
C ARG A 22 -25.77 -5.18 3.85
N GLN A 23 -25.31 -3.97 4.13
CA GLN A 23 -25.56 -2.79 3.31
C GLN A 23 -24.93 -2.91 1.92
N ILE A 24 -23.63 -3.23 1.84
CA ILE A 24 -22.91 -3.43 0.57
C ILE A 24 -23.57 -4.51 -0.27
N PHE A 25 -23.93 -5.65 0.33
CA PHE A 25 -24.61 -6.72 -0.38
C PHE A 25 -25.97 -6.29 -0.94
N ARG A 26 -26.73 -5.46 -0.22
CA ARG A 26 -28.06 -5.00 -0.65
C ARG A 26 -27.98 -3.90 -1.73
N GLU A 27 -27.01 -3.01 -1.64
CA GLU A 27 -26.85 -1.87 -2.56
C GLU A 27 -26.12 -2.27 -3.85
N GLU A 28 -25.13 -3.16 -3.76
CA GLU A 28 -24.16 -3.41 -4.83
C GLU A 28 -24.03 -4.90 -5.20
N GLY A 29 -24.68 -5.77 -4.45
CA GLY A 29 -24.57 -7.22 -4.59
C GLY A 29 -23.18 -7.76 -4.25
N VAL A 30 -22.88 -8.98 -4.70
CA VAL A 30 -21.60 -9.67 -4.47
C VAL A 30 -20.42 -8.92 -5.09
N ARG A 31 -20.65 -8.14 -6.16
CA ARG A 31 -19.59 -7.35 -6.83
C ARG A 31 -19.11 -6.16 -5.98
N GLY A 32 -19.91 -5.68 -5.04
CA GLY A 32 -19.52 -4.59 -4.13
C GLY A 32 -18.31 -4.93 -3.27
N PHE A 33 -18.17 -6.19 -2.85
CA PHE A 33 -17.02 -6.66 -2.07
C PHE A 33 -15.70 -6.64 -2.84
N GLY A 34 -15.75 -6.71 -4.17
CA GLY A 34 -14.56 -6.61 -5.03
C GLY A 34 -14.14 -5.18 -5.36
N ARG A 35 -14.88 -4.18 -4.87
CA ARG A 35 -14.63 -2.77 -5.19
C ARG A 35 -13.31 -2.34 -4.53
N GLY A 36 -12.34 -1.97 -5.37
CA GLY A 36 -10.98 -1.64 -4.93
C GLY A 36 -9.97 -2.81 -4.97
N MET A 37 -10.39 -4.01 -5.39
CA MET A 37 -9.48 -5.15 -5.54
C MET A 37 -8.41 -4.88 -6.63
N MET A 38 -8.81 -4.37 -7.79
CA MET A 38 -7.90 -4.05 -8.90
C MET A 38 -6.78 -3.07 -8.53
N PRO A 39 -7.06 -1.87 -7.97
CA PRO A 39 -5.99 -0.96 -7.55
C PRO A 39 -5.15 -1.50 -6.39
N THR A 40 -5.71 -2.38 -5.55
CA THR A 40 -4.95 -3.11 -4.53
C THR A 40 -3.95 -4.06 -5.19
N MET A 41 -4.41 -4.93 -6.08
CA MET A 41 -3.55 -5.88 -6.80
C MET A 41 -2.47 -5.16 -7.62
N ALA A 42 -2.81 -4.05 -8.29
CA ALA A 42 -1.85 -3.26 -9.05
C ALA A 42 -0.71 -2.70 -8.18
N ARG A 43 -0.94 -2.49 -6.88
CA ARG A 43 0.10 -2.08 -5.93
C ARG A 43 0.85 -3.27 -5.33
N GLU A 44 0.13 -4.31 -4.92
CA GLU A 44 0.70 -5.46 -4.23
C GLU A 44 1.59 -6.31 -5.15
N ILE A 45 1.20 -6.51 -6.41
CA ILE A 45 1.93 -7.40 -7.33
C ILE A 45 3.38 -6.92 -7.56
N PRO A 46 3.64 -5.65 -7.93
CA PRO A 46 5.01 -5.15 -8.03
C PRO A 46 5.75 -5.22 -6.68
N GLY A 47 5.07 -4.88 -5.58
CA GLY A 47 5.64 -4.92 -4.24
C GLY A 47 6.17 -6.29 -3.85
N TYR A 48 5.35 -7.33 -4.06
CA TYR A 48 5.74 -8.72 -3.82
C TYR A 48 6.84 -9.19 -4.77
N PHE A 49 6.84 -8.74 -6.03
CA PHE A 49 7.93 -9.03 -6.95
C PHE A 49 9.28 -8.53 -6.41
N PHE A 50 9.36 -7.28 -5.96
CA PHE A 50 10.58 -6.73 -5.36
C PHE A 50 10.92 -7.38 -4.01
N PHE A 51 9.91 -7.72 -3.21
CA PHE A 51 10.11 -8.46 -1.95
C PHE A 51 10.78 -9.81 -2.19
N PHE A 52 10.16 -10.67 -3.01
CA PHE A 52 10.67 -12.00 -3.28
C PHE A 52 11.99 -11.95 -4.06
N GLY A 53 12.16 -11.00 -4.98
CA GLY A 53 13.43 -10.77 -5.66
C GLY A 53 14.56 -10.42 -4.69
N GLY A 54 14.34 -9.46 -3.78
CA GLY A 54 15.33 -9.10 -2.76
C GLY A 54 15.59 -10.22 -1.76
N TYR A 55 14.53 -10.90 -1.31
CA TYR A 55 14.60 -12.04 -0.40
C TYR A 55 15.42 -13.19 -0.99
N GLU A 56 15.10 -13.62 -2.21
CA GLU A 56 15.75 -14.77 -2.85
C GLU A 56 17.18 -14.45 -3.27
N THR A 57 17.45 -13.23 -3.76
CA THR A 57 18.82 -12.77 -4.04
C THR A 57 19.66 -12.78 -2.76
N CYS A 58 19.13 -12.28 -1.65
CA CYS A 58 19.83 -12.27 -0.37
C CYS A 58 20.05 -13.70 0.17
N ARG A 59 19.05 -14.59 0.06
CA ARG A 59 19.18 -16.01 0.41
C ARG A 59 20.27 -16.69 -0.42
N TYR A 60 20.30 -16.46 -1.73
CA TYR A 60 21.30 -17.02 -2.63
C TYR A 60 22.72 -16.59 -2.21
N LEU A 61 22.93 -15.30 -1.94
CA LEU A 61 24.22 -14.77 -1.50
C LEU A 61 24.65 -15.27 -0.13
N LEU A 62 23.71 -15.53 0.78
CA LEU A 62 23.97 -16.00 2.15
C LEU A 62 24.07 -17.53 2.27
N THR A 63 23.83 -18.27 1.18
CA THR A 63 23.93 -19.73 1.14
C THR A 63 25.40 -20.15 1.00
N PRO A 64 26.01 -20.83 1.99
CA PRO A 64 27.36 -21.36 1.85
C PRO A 64 27.42 -22.46 0.80
N VAL A 65 28.53 -22.52 0.05
CA VAL A 65 28.78 -23.59 -0.94
C VAL A 65 28.73 -24.96 -0.22
N GLY A 66 27.80 -25.81 -0.63
CA GLY A 66 27.64 -27.17 -0.09
C GLY A 66 26.55 -27.35 0.99
N LYS A 67 25.77 -26.32 1.33
CA LYS A 67 24.60 -26.44 2.24
C LYS A 67 23.27 -26.12 1.55
N THR A 68 22.22 -26.85 1.94
CA THR A 68 20.85 -26.70 1.42
C THR A 68 20.19 -25.43 1.95
N LYS A 69 19.27 -24.82 1.18
CA LYS A 69 18.53 -23.59 1.54
C LYS A 69 17.83 -23.65 2.91
N ASP A 70 17.52 -24.82 3.43
CA ASP A 70 16.86 -25.00 4.74
C ASP A 70 17.82 -25.00 5.94
N ASP A 71 19.13 -25.13 5.69
CA ASP A 71 20.16 -25.20 6.74
C ASP A 71 20.81 -23.83 7.02
N ILE A 72 20.23 -22.78 6.44
CA ILE A 72 20.67 -21.38 6.48
C ILE A 72 20.48 -20.77 7.88
N GLY A 73 19.64 -21.37 8.72
CA GLY A 73 19.37 -20.92 10.09
C GLY A 73 18.43 -19.71 10.15
N LEU A 74 17.78 -19.55 11.32
CA LEU A 74 16.76 -18.52 11.56
C LEU A 74 17.29 -17.10 11.29
N LEU A 75 18.53 -16.81 11.71
CA LEU A 75 19.13 -15.48 11.62
C LEU A 75 19.31 -15.02 10.17
N ARG A 76 19.83 -15.89 9.29
CA ARG A 76 20.05 -15.53 7.89
C ARG A 76 18.74 -15.44 7.11
N THR A 77 17.75 -16.25 7.48
CA THR A 77 16.39 -16.14 6.95
C THR A 77 15.75 -14.81 7.35
N ALA A 78 15.92 -14.40 8.62
CA ALA A 78 15.46 -13.10 9.10
C ALA A 78 16.13 -11.94 8.33
N VAL A 79 17.46 -11.99 8.14
CA VAL A 79 18.20 -10.98 7.35
C VAL A 79 17.68 -10.89 5.92
N SER A 80 17.46 -12.03 5.24
CA SER A 80 16.90 -12.03 3.90
C SER A 80 15.47 -11.46 3.86
N GLY A 81 14.66 -11.71 4.89
CA GLY A 81 13.34 -11.10 5.05
C GLY A 81 13.41 -9.59 5.19
N SER A 82 14.38 -9.07 5.96
CA SER A 82 14.62 -7.63 6.10
C SER A 82 15.04 -6.98 4.78
N VAL A 83 15.94 -7.62 4.02
CA VAL A 83 16.38 -7.12 2.71
C VAL A 83 15.23 -7.12 1.69
N GLY A 84 14.44 -8.19 1.63
CA GLY A 84 13.21 -8.21 0.84
C GLY A 84 12.23 -7.12 1.25
N GLY A 85 12.06 -6.91 2.56
CA GLY A 85 11.22 -5.86 3.11
C GLY A 85 11.67 -4.45 2.72
N MET A 86 12.98 -4.16 2.78
CA MET A 86 13.52 -2.89 2.32
C MET A 86 13.30 -2.70 0.81
N ALA A 87 13.54 -3.72 -0.01
CA ALA A 87 13.31 -3.65 -1.45
C ALA A 87 11.83 -3.38 -1.79
N LEU A 88 10.91 -4.06 -1.09
CA LEU A 88 9.47 -3.79 -1.20
C LEU A 88 9.17 -2.34 -0.87
N TRP A 89 9.60 -1.85 0.28
CA TRP A 89 9.30 -0.49 0.71
C TRP A 89 9.93 0.55 -0.22
N THR A 90 11.17 0.37 -0.69
CA THR A 90 11.79 1.30 -1.64
C THR A 90 11.00 1.40 -2.95
N SER A 91 10.36 0.32 -3.39
CA SER A 91 9.54 0.31 -4.61
C SER A 91 8.13 0.89 -4.42
N ILE A 92 7.50 0.66 -3.27
CA ILE A 92 6.11 1.08 -3.00
C ILE A 92 6.05 2.51 -2.49
N PHE A 93 7.05 2.97 -1.73
CA PHE A 93 7.03 4.26 -1.05
C PHE A 93 6.74 5.46 -1.99
N PRO A 94 7.32 5.55 -3.21
CA PRO A 94 6.95 6.59 -4.17
C PRO A 94 5.45 6.58 -4.53
N ALA A 95 4.86 5.39 -4.72
CA ALA A 95 3.45 5.25 -5.04
C ALA A 95 2.54 5.67 -3.86
N ASP A 96 2.96 5.39 -2.63
CA ASP A 96 2.23 5.78 -1.43
C ASP A 96 2.30 7.31 -1.19
N VAL A 97 3.42 7.96 -1.50
CA VAL A 97 3.55 9.43 -1.48
C VAL A 97 2.60 10.08 -2.49
N ILE A 98 2.58 9.60 -3.73
CA ILE A 98 1.67 10.12 -4.78
C ILE A 98 0.21 9.96 -4.34
N LYS A 99 -0.16 8.78 -3.82
CA LYS A 99 -1.52 8.53 -3.31
C LYS A 99 -1.89 9.48 -2.17
N SER A 100 -0.99 9.68 -1.21
CA SER A 100 -1.23 10.58 -0.08
C SER A 100 -1.45 12.02 -0.53
N ARG A 101 -0.66 12.51 -1.50
CA ARG A 101 -0.84 13.86 -2.08
C ARG A 101 -2.15 13.99 -2.85
N MET A 102 -2.54 12.95 -3.59
CA MET A 102 -3.83 12.92 -4.29
C MET A 102 -5.01 12.93 -3.31
N GLN A 103 -4.93 12.21 -2.19
CA GLN A 103 -5.96 12.22 -1.15
C GLN A 103 -6.09 13.59 -0.48
N ILE A 104 -4.98 14.32 -0.29
CA ILE A 104 -5.00 15.68 0.26
C ILE A 104 -5.59 16.69 -0.74
N GLN A 105 -5.23 16.62 -2.03
CA GLN A 105 -5.71 17.56 -3.04
C GLN A 105 -7.13 17.24 -3.56
N GLY A 106 -7.64 16.04 -3.29
CA GLY A 106 -9.02 15.64 -3.60
C GLY A 106 -9.32 15.41 -5.09
N LYS A 107 -8.43 15.79 -6.02
CA LYS A 107 -8.52 15.55 -7.48
C LYS A 107 -7.13 15.48 -8.11
N GLY A 108 -6.87 14.49 -8.98
CA GLY A 108 -5.62 14.38 -9.73
C GLY A 108 -5.44 13.02 -10.41
N SER A 109 -4.62 12.96 -11.46
CA SER A 109 -4.17 11.72 -12.10
C SER A 109 -2.83 11.29 -11.49
N LEU A 110 -2.65 9.99 -11.22
CA LEU A 110 -1.41 9.42 -10.65
C LEU A 110 -0.16 9.92 -11.38
N VAL A 111 -0.21 9.96 -12.71
CA VAL A 111 0.93 10.38 -13.56
C VAL A 111 1.15 11.89 -13.49
N ALA A 112 0.08 12.68 -13.44
CA ALA A 112 0.18 14.14 -13.36
C ALA A 112 0.77 14.57 -12.01
N THR A 113 0.29 13.99 -10.91
CA THR A 113 0.83 14.25 -9.57
C THR A 113 2.28 13.76 -9.45
N PHE A 114 2.63 12.61 -10.05
CA PHE A 114 4.01 12.13 -10.11
C PHE A 114 4.95 13.10 -10.84
N LEU A 115 4.57 13.55 -12.04
CA LEU A 115 5.36 14.50 -12.82
C LEU A 115 5.47 15.85 -12.13
N GLN A 116 4.43 16.30 -11.43
CA GLN A 116 4.46 17.53 -10.65
C GLN A 116 5.44 17.42 -9.46
N ILE A 117 5.40 16.32 -8.71
CA ILE A 117 6.35 16.07 -7.61
C ILE A 117 7.79 16.05 -8.14
N LEU A 118 8.04 15.37 -9.27
CA LEU A 118 9.37 15.34 -9.89
C LEU A 118 9.84 16.70 -10.38
N ARG A 119 8.93 17.53 -10.90
CA ARG A 119 9.25 18.85 -11.47
C ARG A 119 9.44 19.93 -10.41
N GLU A 120 8.69 19.87 -9.31
CA GLU A 120 8.71 20.90 -8.25
C GLU A 120 9.66 20.56 -7.09
N GLU A 121 9.71 19.30 -6.64
CA GLU A 121 10.46 18.90 -5.44
C GLU A 121 11.64 17.94 -5.76
N GLY A 122 11.65 17.31 -6.95
CA GLY A 122 12.70 16.39 -7.39
C GLY A 122 12.59 14.96 -6.84
N VAL A 123 13.52 14.08 -7.21
CA VAL A 123 13.46 12.63 -6.87
C VAL A 123 13.49 12.36 -5.35
N ARG A 124 14.10 13.25 -4.56
CA ARG A 124 14.14 13.12 -3.09
C ARG A 124 12.77 13.28 -2.44
N ALA A 125 11.84 13.98 -3.07
CA ALA A 125 10.48 14.14 -2.57
C ALA A 125 9.68 12.84 -2.56
N LEU A 126 10.06 11.88 -3.41
CA LEU A 126 9.44 10.56 -3.45
C LEU A 126 9.80 9.70 -2.23
N TYR A 127 10.80 10.09 -1.44
CA TYR A 127 11.30 9.37 -0.26
C TYR A 127 11.24 10.21 1.03
N LYS A 128 10.45 11.29 1.03
CA LYS A 128 10.23 12.18 2.16
C LYS A 128 8.90 11.87 2.84
#